data_AF-A0A7G7KFT3-F1
#
_entry.id   AF-A0A7G7KFT3-F1
#
_cell.length_a   1.000
_cell.length_b   1.000
_cell.length_c   1.000
_cell.angle_alpha   90.00
_cell.angle_beta   90.00
_cell.angle_gamma   90.00
#
_symmetry.space_group_name_H-M   'P 1'
#
loop_
_entity.id
_entity.type
_entity.pdbx_description
1 polymer ?
#
loop_
_entity_poly.entity_id
_entity_poly.type
_entity_poly.pdbx_seq_one_letter_code
_entity_poly.pdbx_strand_id
1 'polypeptide(L)'
;MARPTKAANRVWQKLRDLLGRHPITGGALMLLCFAGGAGILLSGTSADQPLSQRRGMARLLASMQLVQAFRGNPSRPVPSIWAQRFGLRRSESLWKKQGSGLWWQVWAADGQPYLVVPARLLPTNEREGLTLTSLEGLLLAGADPLHRQQIQQRLQSSPARAVPGGLAAMCLDRLATDPGVAWSPDGLASLSGPLAPLLQVARYGCLNLELNGSKLSWQGMVGRRPLEAAPAGVAQPLPATEGPDPIASNELLTIRGRALGDLLGALLSRKIIQEPLEADFKLKSDLRRILATQPFELQLRSLGGGPFQAALLIQTRLAGGQARWGESLAAIRTRLLDRGLNASTLSGPGMLFRDPLRDGAVVGGWRWLNKQGQFSLGVATQPALAPVPLVMADDKAVSLVVQARPSLLRSKQLLAGRWPPALTLASSLVTRLRPFSSDLADADWFECQGELQLGGQP
;
A
#
# COMPACT_ATOMS: atom_id res chain seq x y z
N MET A 1 -55.15 40.68 7.25
CA MET A 1 -56.32 39.77 7.26
C MET A 1 -56.00 38.53 6.45
N ALA A 2 -56.49 37.36 6.91
CA ALA A 2 -56.58 36.04 6.25
C ALA A 2 -55.33 35.11 6.17
N ARG A 3 -55.29 34.17 7.15
CA ARG A 3 -54.98 32.71 7.17
C ARG A 3 -53.95 32.07 6.20
N PRO A 4 -53.16 31.12 6.75
CA PRO A 4 -53.41 29.67 6.58
C PRO A 4 -53.21 28.91 7.93
N THR A 5 -53.56 27.65 8.21
CA THR A 5 -54.19 26.51 7.51
C THR A 5 -54.61 25.49 8.59
N LYS A 6 -55.88 25.05 8.59
CA LYS A 6 -56.47 24.08 9.55
C LYS A 6 -56.01 22.62 9.36
N ALA A 7 -54.92 22.37 8.64
CA ALA A 7 -54.43 21.02 8.34
C ALA A 7 -53.45 20.47 9.40
N ALA A 8 -52.68 21.33 10.08
CA ALA A 8 -51.70 20.90 11.09
C ALA A 8 -52.36 20.38 12.40
N ASN A 9 -53.54 20.89 12.76
CA ASN A 9 -54.21 20.51 14.00
C ASN A 9 -54.86 19.13 13.97
N ARG A 10 -55.25 18.62 12.79
CA ARG A 10 -55.86 17.26 12.68
C ARG A 10 -54.83 16.13 12.77
N VAL A 11 -53.59 16.38 12.34
CA VAL A 11 -52.49 15.41 12.47
C VAL A 11 -52.03 15.32 13.92
N TRP A 12 -51.96 16.45 14.62
CA TRP A 12 -51.64 16.51 16.04
C TRP A 12 -52.70 15.85 16.93
N GLN A 13 -53.99 15.99 16.59
CA GLN A 13 -55.06 15.30 17.32
C GLN A 13 -55.08 13.79 17.08
N LYS A 14 -54.78 13.31 15.85
CA LYS A 14 -54.65 11.87 15.57
C LYS A 14 -53.42 11.21 16.23
N LEU A 15 -52.32 11.94 16.37
CA LEU A 15 -51.14 11.47 17.13
C LEU A 15 -51.42 11.38 18.64
N ARG A 16 -52.22 12.30 19.18
CA ARG A 16 -52.59 12.31 20.61
C ARG A 16 -53.47 11.12 21.00
N ASP A 17 -54.38 10.69 20.13
CA ASP A 17 -55.24 9.52 20.36
C ASP A 17 -54.52 8.17 20.18
N LEU A 18 -53.45 8.12 19.36
CA LEU A 18 -52.60 6.93 19.23
C LEU A 18 -51.64 6.74 20.42
N LEU A 19 -51.24 7.83 21.09
CA LEU A 19 -50.40 7.82 22.30
C LEU A 19 -51.19 7.51 23.59
N GLY A 20 -52.52 7.53 23.56
CA GLY A 20 -53.38 7.30 24.73
C GLY A 20 -53.75 5.84 25.02
N ARG A 21 -53.39 4.87 24.16
CA ARG A 21 -53.88 3.48 24.27
C ARG A 21 -52.84 2.39 24.56
N HIS A 22 -51.54 2.69 24.56
CA HIS A 22 -50.50 1.72 24.95
C HIS A 22 -49.33 2.38 25.71
N PRO A 23 -49.43 2.53 27.04
CA PRO A 23 -48.43 3.28 27.83
C PRO A 23 -47.08 2.58 27.96
N ILE A 24 -46.96 1.29 27.59
CA ILE A 24 -45.75 0.49 27.79
C ILE A 24 -44.89 0.39 26.52
N THR A 25 -45.48 0.49 25.32
CA THR A 25 -44.73 0.48 24.05
C THR A 25 -44.21 1.86 23.63
N GLY A 26 -44.87 2.95 24.04
CA GLY A 26 -44.39 4.32 23.80
C GLY A 26 -43.14 4.66 24.61
N GLY A 27 -43.05 4.18 25.86
CA GLY A 27 -41.86 4.31 26.70
C GLY A 27 -40.67 3.52 26.16
N ALA A 28 -40.90 2.31 25.65
CA ALA A 28 -39.86 1.48 25.04
C ALA A 28 -39.36 2.04 23.70
N LEU A 29 -40.23 2.63 22.87
CA LEU A 29 -39.79 3.32 21.64
C LEU A 29 -39.09 4.65 21.92
N MET A 30 -39.51 5.40 22.94
CA MET A 30 -38.77 6.58 23.42
C MET A 30 -37.39 6.17 23.95
N LEU A 31 -37.27 5.07 24.70
CA LEU A 31 -35.98 4.55 25.16
C LEU A 31 -35.13 4.01 24.00
N LEU A 32 -35.71 3.43 22.94
CA LEU A 32 -34.98 3.03 21.74
C LEU A 32 -34.59 4.22 20.85
N CYS A 33 -35.38 5.30 20.82
CA CYS A 33 -35.03 6.53 20.11
C CYS A 33 -34.04 7.41 20.88
N PHE A 34 -34.06 7.40 22.22
CA PHE A 34 -33.11 8.14 23.05
C PHE A 34 -31.85 7.33 23.40
N ALA A 35 -31.90 5.99 23.50
CA ALA A 35 -30.70 5.14 23.56
C ALA A 35 -30.07 4.93 22.17
N GLY A 36 -30.88 4.93 21.10
CA GLY A 36 -30.40 4.95 19.71
C GLY A 36 -29.76 6.29 19.31
N GLY A 37 -30.23 7.41 19.87
CA GLY A 37 -29.63 8.73 19.67
C GLY A 37 -28.34 8.96 20.47
N ALA A 38 -28.24 8.40 21.69
CA ALA A 38 -27.01 8.48 22.49
C ALA A 38 -25.93 7.48 22.05
N GLY A 39 -26.30 6.34 21.44
CA GLY A 39 -25.37 5.36 20.87
C GLY A 39 -24.72 5.81 19.56
N ILE A 40 -25.35 6.71 18.80
CA ILE A 40 -24.83 7.23 17.52
C ILE A 40 -24.07 8.57 17.71
N LEU A 41 -24.17 9.22 18.87
CA LEU A 41 -23.37 10.40 19.24
C LEU A 41 -22.14 10.07 20.11
N LEU A 42 -21.94 8.81 20.51
CA LEU A 42 -20.74 8.35 21.24
C LEU A 42 -19.78 7.50 20.38
N SER A 43 -20.12 7.26 19.11
CA SER A 43 -19.22 6.74 18.10
C SER A 43 -18.91 7.83 17.09
N GLY A 44 -17.98 8.72 17.42
CA GLY A 44 -17.50 9.73 16.45
C GLY A 44 -17.12 11.10 17.02
N THR A 45 -17.08 11.31 18.33
CA THR A 45 -16.32 12.46 18.84
C THR A 45 -14.85 12.11 18.74
N SER A 46 -14.19 12.62 17.71
CA SER A 46 -12.75 12.84 17.71
C SER A 46 -12.44 13.63 18.96
N ALA A 47 -12.13 12.94 20.06
CA ALA A 47 -11.64 13.56 21.27
C ALA A 47 -10.38 14.32 20.86
N ASP A 48 -10.48 15.65 20.88
CA ASP A 48 -9.45 16.56 20.43
C ASP A 48 -8.14 16.12 21.10
N GLN A 49 -7.21 15.60 20.30
CA GLN A 49 -6.01 15.01 20.88
C GLN A 49 -5.22 16.11 21.56
N PRO A 50 -4.66 15.87 22.77
CA PRO A 50 -3.80 16.85 23.40
C PRO A 50 -2.70 17.27 22.42
N LEU A 51 -2.50 18.57 22.24
CA LEU A 51 -1.48 19.12 21.33
C LEU A 51 -0.09 18.50 21.56
N SER A 52 0.22 18.15 22.81
CA SER A 52 1.43 17.41 23.17
C SER A 52 1.50 16.07 22.44
N GLN A 53 0.46 15.23 22.54
CA GLN A 53 0.40 13.92 21.88
C GLN A 53 0.59 14.05 20.36
N ARG A 54 -0.02 15.06 19.73
CA ARG A 54 0.11 15.31 18.29
C ARG A 54 1.54 15.69 17.90
N ARG A 55 2.20 16.55 18.68
CA ARG A 55 3.63 16.89 18.47
C ARG A 55 4.55 15.69 18.73
N GLY A 56 4.27 14.90 19.78
CA GLY A 56 4.96 13.66 20.07
C GLY A 56 4.88 12.67 18.90
N MET A 57 3.70 12.50 18.32
CA MET A 57 3.51 11.64 17.14
C MET A 57 4.22 12.19 15.89
N ALA A 58 4.21 13.51 15.67
CA ALA A 58 4.97 14.15 14.59
C ALA A 58 6.47 13.87 14.68
N ARG A 59 7.04 14.00 15.89
CA ARG A 59 8.44 13.69 16.14
C ARG A 59 8.76 12.20 16.00
N LEU A 60 7.81 11.34 16.41
CA LEU A 60 7.90 9.90 16.24
C LEU A 60 7.97 9.52 14.76
N LEU A 61 7.03 10.00 13.93
CA LEU A 61 7.02 9.72 12.49
C LEU A 61 8.30 10.15 11.78
N ALA A 62 8.85 11.31 12.15
CA ALA A 62 10.09 11.80 11.56
C ALA A 62 11.34 10.96 11.93
N SER A 63 11.27 10.21 13.03
CA SER A 63 12.42 9.47 13.59
C SER A 63 12.36 7.96 13.31
N MET A 64 11.18 7.42 12.99
CA MET A 64 10.93 5.99 12.85
C MET A 64 10.92 5.57 11.38
N GLN A 65 11.25 4.30 11.14
CA GLN A 65 11.19 3.70 9.80
C GLN A 65 9.79 3.15 9.50
N LEU A 66 9.10 2.65 10.52
CA LEU A 66 7.76 2.11 10.42
C LEU A 66 6.99 2.43 11.70
N VAL A 67 5.74 2.85 11.55
CA VAL A 67 4.80 3.10 12.65
C VAL A 67 3.50 2.40 12.31
N GLN A 68 2.97 1.60 13.23
CA GLN A 68 1.69 0.92 13.11
C GLN A 68 0.79 1.33 14.27
N ALA A 69 -0.39 1.84 13.94
CA ALA A 69 -1.45 2.15 14.88
C ALA A 69 -2.43 0.98 14.98
N PHE A 70 -2.80 0.63 16.20
CA PHE A 70 -3.72 -0.46 16.50
C PHE A 70 -4.83 0.04 17.43
N ARG A 71 -6.04 -0.44 17.21
CA ARG A 71 -7.16 -0.23 18.13
C ARG A 71 -7.16 -1.32 19.19
N GLY A 72 -7.23 -0.90 20.46
CA GLY A 72 -7.42 -1.81 21.57
C GLY A 72 -8.76 -2.55 21.46
N ASN A 73 -8.79 -3.79 21.94
CA ASN A 73 -10.02 -4.53 22.11
C ASN A 73 -9.90 -5.36 23.40
N PRO A 74 -10.58 -4.96 24.49
CA PRO A 74 -10.44 -5.63 25.78
C PRO A 74 -10.98 -7.07 25.77
N SER A 75 -11.79 -7.45 24.78
CA SER A 75 -12.28 -8.82 24.59
C SER A 75 -11.27 -9.74 23.89
N ARG A 76 -10.18 -9.19 23.33
CA ARG A 76 -9.09 -9.95 22.73
C ARG A 76 -7.95 -10.15 23.72
N PRO A 77 -7.16 -11.23 23.58
CA PRO A 77 -5.97 -11.43 24.40
C PRO A 77 -4.99 -10.27 24.25
N VAL A 78 -4.29 -9.99 25.34
CA VAL A 78 -3.25 -8.94 25.38
C VAL A 78 -2.17 -9.25 24.34
N PRO A 79 -1.83 -8.31 23.44
CA PRO A 79 -0.78 -8.54 22.47
C PRO A 79 0.56 -8.85 23.16
N SER A 80 1.33 -9.80 22.64
CA SER A 80 2.55 -10.31 23.28
C SER A 80 3.56 -9.21 23.63
N ILE A 81 3.71 -8.18 22.78
CA ILE A 81 4.60 -7.04 23.05
C ILE A 81 4.26 -6.33 24.36
N TRP A 82 2.97 -6.25 24.73
CA TRP A 82 2.58 -5.62 25.99
C TRP A 82 3.11 -6.41 27.17
N ALA A 83 2.93 -7.74 27.16
CA ALA A 83 3.45 -8.61 28.21
C ALA A 83 4.97 -8.56 28.30
N GLN A 84 5.66 -8.52 27.14
CA GLN A 84 7.12 -8.40 27.07
C GLN A 84 7.65 -7.07 27.61
N ARG A 85 6.89 -5.97 27.53
CA ARG A 85 7.36 -4.63 27.91
C ARG A 85 6.92 -4.22 29.31
N PHE A 86 5.73 -4.64 29.76
CA PHE A 86 5.16 -4.23 31.05
C PHE A 86 5.05 -5.36 32.08
N GLY A 87 5.20 -6.62 31.66
CA GLY A 87 4.95 -7.81 32.48
C GLY A 87 3.47 -8.20 32.52
N LEU A 88 3.19 -9.50 32.60
CA LEU A 88 1.85 -10.09 32.36
C LEU A 88 0.71 -9.37 33.12
N ARG A 89 0.79 -9.28 34.45
CA ARG A 89 -0.27 -8.70 35.30
C ARG A 89 -0.55 -7.23 34.98
N ARG A 90 0.52 -6.44 34.78
CA ARG A 90 0.39 -5.01 34.48
C ARG A 90 -0.22 -4.82 33.09
N SER A 91 0.20 -5.62 32.11
CA SER A 91 -0.34 -5.56 30.75
C SER A 91 -1.82 -5.87 30.69
N GLU A 92 -2.32 -6.85 31.45
CA GLU A 92 -3.75 -7.15 31.54
C GLU A 92 -4.56 -5.97 32.10
N SER A 93 -4.07 -5.37 33.19
CA SER A 93 -4.71 -4.19 33.79
C SER A 93 -4.75 -3.00 32.82
N LEU A 94 -3.61 -2.67 32.20
CA LEU A 94 -3.51 -1.57 31.26
C LEU A 94 -4.31 -1.81 29.98
N TRP A 95 -4.38 -3.05 29.49
CA TRP A 95 -5.18 -3.41 28.31
C TRP A 95 -6.68 -3.20 28.56
N LYS A 96 -7.17 -3.62 29.73
CA LYS A 96 -8.55 -3.35 30.17
C LYS A 96 -8.80 -1.84 30.32
N LYS A 97 -7.88 -1.12 30.96
CA LYS A 97 -7.97 0.33 31.18
C LYS A 97 -7.97 1.13 29.87
N GLN A 98 -7.18 0.69 28.89
CA GLN A 98 -7.13 1.34 27.57
C GLN A 98 -8.43 1.16 26.79
N GLY A 99 -9.10 0.01 26.94
CA GLY A 99 -10.33 -0.31 26.22
C GLY A 99 -10.14 -0.26 24.71
N SER A 100 -10.95 0.55 24.02
CA SER A 100 -10.89 0.73 22.56
C SER A 100 -9.90 1.82 22.10
N GLY A 101 -9.08 2.36 23.01
CA GLY A 101 -8.09 3.37 22.69
C GLY A 101 -6.99 2.86 21.75
N LEU A 102 -6.34 3.78 21.03
CA LEU A 102 -5.20 3.46 20.18
C LEU A 102 -3.93 3.23 20.99
N TRP A 103 -3.10 2.34 20.47
CA TRP A 103 -1.71 2.13 20.83
C TRP A 103 -0.89 1.92 19.55
N TRP A 104 0.43 2.06 19.64
CA TRP A 104 1.28 1.95 18.45
C TRP A 104 2.45 1.00 18.68
N GLN A 105 2.89 0.38 17.60
CA GLN A 105 4.22 -0.23 17.50
C GLN A 105 5.05 0.61 16.55
N VAL A 106 6.30 0.87 16.91
CA VAL A 106 7.23 1.59 16.04
C VAL A 106 8.56 0.87 15.93
N TRP A 107 9.17 0.96 14.76
CA TRP A 107 10.47 0.38 14.47
C TRP A 107 11.44 1.50 14.10
N ALA A 108 12.57 1.51 14.79
CA ALA A 108 13.75 2.23 14.37
C ALA A 108 14.66 1.28 13.56
N ALA A 109 15.89 1.71 13.28
CA ALA A 109 16.86 0.89 12.53
C ALA A 109 17.52 -0.22 13.37
N ASP A 110 17.20 -0.31 14.66
CA ASP A 110 17.70 -1.29 15.64
C ASP A 110 16.99 -2.64 15.55
N GLY A 111 15.88 -2.72 14.82
CA GLY A 111 15.22 -3.97 14.41
C GLY A 111 14.18 -4.53 15.39
N GLN A 112 14.11 -4.07 16.64
CA GLN A 112 13.04 -4.46 17.57
C GLN A 112 11.96 -3.38 17.69
N PRO A 113 10.67 -3.77 17.82
CA PRO A 113 9.61 -2.80 18.00
C PRO A 113 9.59 -2.20 19.41
N TYR A 114 9.33 -0.90 19.47
CA TYR A 114 8.92 -0.19 20.68
C TYR A 114 7.41 -0.24 20.80
N LEU A 115 6.91 -0.47 22.03
CA LEU A 115 5.50 -0.30 22.34
C LEU A 115 5.26 1.15 22.73
N VAL A 116 4.33 1.82 22.05
CA VAL A 116 3.98 3.21 22.33
C VAL A 116 2.55 3.29 22.82
N VAL A 117 2.36 3.96 23.96
CA VAL A 117 1.04 4.17 24.57
C VAL A 117 0.87 5.64 24.96
N PRO A 118 -0.38 6.14 25.06
CA PRO A 118 -0.62 7.47 25.59
C PRO A 118 -0.11 7.59 27.03
N ALA A 119 0.56 8.69 27.37
CA ALA A 119 1.15 8.87 28.70
C ALA A 119 0.12 8.87 29.84
N ARG A 120 -1.13 9.22 29.54
CA ARG A 120 -2.28 9.14 30.46
C ARG A 120 -2.62 7.72 30.91
N LEU A 121 -2.23 6.70 30.15
CA LEU A 121 -2.53 5.31 30.49
C LEU A 121 -1.75 4.86 31.74
N LEU A 122 -0.51 5.35 31.88
CA LEU A 122 0.43 4.97 32.92
C LEU A 122 0.95 6.20 33.69
N PRO A 123 0.36 6.53 34.85
CA PRO A 123 0.82 7.61 35.75
C PRO A 123 2.27 7.43 36.20
N THR A 124 2.95 8.52 36.60
CA THR A 124 4.40 8.52 36.87
C THR A 124 4.82 7.55 37.99
N ASN A 125 4.00 7.38 39.02
CA ASN A 125 4.23 6.45 40.13
C ASN A 125 4.17 4.97 39.71
N GLU A 126 3.52 4.64 38.59
CA GLU A 126 3.41 3.27 38.08
C GLU A 126 4.50 2.92 37.05
N ARG A 127 5.42 3.85 36.77
CA ARG A 127 6.49 3.71 35.76
C ARG A 127 7.75 3.05 36.30
N GLU A 128 7.83 2.84 37.61
CA GLU A 128 9.03 2.30 38.25
C GLU A 128 9.35 0.88 37.75
N GLY A 129 10.63 0.61 37.53
CA GLY A 129 11.14 -0.66 37.00
C GLY A 129 10.86 -0.89 35.50
N LEU A 130 10.31 0.09 34.78
CA LEU A 130 10.03 -0.03 33.34
C LEU A 130 11.04 0.72 32.48
N THR A 131 11.30 0.17 31.30
CA THR A 131 12.24 0.74 30.33
C THR A 131 11.55 1.74 29.40
N LEU A 132 11.20 2.89 29.96
CA LEU A 132 10.36 3.91 29.31
C LEU A 132 11.14 5.16 28.86
N THR A 133 10.73 5.72 27.72
CA THR A 133 11.09 7.05 27.25
C THR A 133 9.84 7.89 27.06
N SER A 134 9.77 9.04 27.72
CA SER A 134 8.68 10.01 27.56
C SER A 134 8.90 10.86 26.32
N LEU A 135 7.85 11.05 25.52
CA LEU A 135 7.86 11.89 24.33
C LEU A 135 6.53 12.62 24.23
N GLU A 136 6.47 13.86 24.75
CA GLU A 136 5.33 14.79 24.58
C GLU A 136 3.95 14.11 24.58
N GLY A 137 3.49 13.60 25.72
CA GLY A 137 2.19 12.93 25.82
C GLY A 137 2.15 11.45 25.38
N LEU A 138 3.28 10.91 24.91
CA LEU A 138 3.48 9.48 24.62
C LEU A 138 4.52 8.87 25.56
N LEU A 139 4.40 7.55 25.77
CA LEU A 139 5.40 6.72 26.44
C LEU A 139 5.84 5.62 25.49
N LEU A 140 7.15 5.52 25.25
CA LEU A 140 7.76 4.48 24.43
C LEU A 140 8.45 3.48 25.37
N ALA A 141 8.06 2.21 25.28
CA ALA A 141 8.65 1.12 26.03
C ALA A 141 9.61 0.31 25.14
N GLY A 142 10.90 0.37 25.49
CA GLY A 142 11.95 -0.45 24.87
C GLY A 142 11.98 -1.85 25.46
N ALA A 143 12.65 -2.78 24.77
CA ALA A 143 12.80 -4.15 25.27
C ALA A 143 13.74 -4.25 26.49
N ASP A 144 14.73 -3.35 26.56
CA ASP A 144 15.82 -3.35 27.54
C ASP A 144 16.45 -1.93 27.66
N PRO A 145 17.32 -1.68 28.66
CA PRO A 145 17.93 -0.36 28.87
C PRO A 145 18.73 0.18 27.67
N LEU A 146 19.36 -0.70 26.89
CA LEU A 146 20.13 -0.31 25.71
C LEU A 146 19.19 0.22 24.61
N HIS A 147 18.08 -0.48 24.33
CA HIS A 147 17.05 0.02 23.42
C HIS A 147 16.50 1.37 23.87
N ARG A 148 16.28 1.57 25.17
CA ARG A 148 15.86 2.88 25.70
C ARG A 148 16.89 3.97 25.40
N GLN A 149 18.18 3.70 25.57
CA GLN A 149 19.22 4.67 25.27
C GLN A 149 19.28 5.00 23.77
N GLN A 150 19.15 4.00 22.91
CA GLN A 150 19.14 4.17 21.45
C GLN A 150 17.99 5.07 20.98
N ILE A 151 16.76 4.83 21.47
CA ILE A 151 15.61 5.67 21.12
C ILE A 151 15.78 7.10 21.64
N GLN A 152 16.33 7.28 22.84
CA GLN A 152 16.59 8.61 23.40
C GLN A 152 17.58 9.40 22.54
N GLN A 153 18.72 8.80 22.18
CA GLN A 153 19.72 9.42 21.31
C GLN A 153 19.13 9.81 19.95
N ARG A 154 18.35 8.91 19.36
CA ARG A 154 17.67 9.16 18.08
C ARG A 154 16.69 10.33 18.18
N LEU A 155 15.81 10.32 19.19
CA LEU A 155 14.85 11.40 19.39
C LEU A 155 15.55 12.74 19.65
N GLN A 156 16.68 12.76 20.36
CA GLN A 156 17.51 13.96 20.57
C GLN A 156 18.14 14.48 19.27
N SER A 157 18.62 13.57 18.41
CA SER A 157 19.19 13.91 17.10
C SER A 157 18.16 14.35 16.07
N SER A 158 16.89 13.99 16.26
CA SER A 158 15.81 14.45 15.40
C SER A 158 15.37 15.85 15.82
N PRO A 159 15.43 16.85 14.92
CA PRO A 159 15.02 18.21 15.24
C PRO A 159 13.54 18.23 15.67
N ALA A 160 13.22 19.08 16.65
CA ALA A 160 11.84 19.36 17.02
C ALA A 160 11.16 20.04 15.82
N ARG A 161 10.43 19.27 15.02
CA ARG A 161 9.68 19.81 13.88
C ARG A 161 8.37 20.41 14.39
N ALA A 162 8.01 21.57 13.85
CA ALA A 162 6.64 22.06 13.94
C ALA A 162 5.68 20.97 13.41
N VAL A 163 4.44 20.96 13.91
CA VAL A 163 3.41 20.04 13.40
C VAL A 163 3.32 20.25 11.88
N PRO A 164 3.54 19.20 11.07
CA PRO A 164 3.62 19.35 9.63
C PRO A 164 2.25 19.73 9.05
N GLY A 165 2.26 20.39 7.89
CA GLY A 165 1.07 20.66 7.08
C GLY A 165 0.82 19.58 6.00
N GLY A 166 -0.18 19.80 5.16
CA GLY A 166 -0.40 19.02 3.93
C GLY A 166 -0.61 17.51 4.17
N LEU A 167 -0.02 16.67 3.32
CA LEU A 167 -0.17 15.21 3.38
C LEU A 167 0.36 14.62 4.70
N ALA A 168 1.41 15.20 5.27
CA ALA A 168 1.97 14.76 6.54
C ALA A 168 1.05 15.05 7.73
N ALA A 169 0.34 16.19 7.73
CA ALA A 169 -0.71 16.47 8.72
C ALA A 169 -1.82 15.42 8.67
N MET A 170 -2.30 15.12 7.45
CA MET A 170 -3.35 14.11 7.25
C MET A 170 -2.90 12.73 7.71
N CYS A 171 -1.64 12.36 7.46
CA CYS A 171 -1.09 11.11 7.97
C CYS A 171 -1.10 11.05 9.51
N LEU A 172 -0.68 12.13 10.17
CA LEU A 172 -0.69 12.21 11.63
C LEU A 172 -2.09 12.04 12.19
N ASP A 173 -3.06 12.76 11.63
CA ASP A 173 -4.45 12.73 12.10
C ASP A 173 -5.07 11.34 11.90
N ARG A 174 -4.71 10.65 10.82
CA ARG A 174 -5.13 9.27 10.56
C ARG A 174 -4.57 8.28 11.57
N LEU A 175 -3.27 8.29 11.82
CA LEU A 175 -2.63 7.41 12.82
C LEU A 175 -3.06 7.72 14.26
N ALA A 176 -3.55 8.92 14.49
CA ALA A 176 -4.13 9.38 15.74
C ALA A 176 -5.57 8.89 15.95
N THR A 177 -6.31 8.55 14.89
CA THR A 177 -7.75 8.30 14.97
C THR A 177 -8.11 6.85 14.71
N ASP A 178 -7.39 6.19 13.80
CA ASP A 178 -7.71 4.84 13.32
C ASP A 178 -6.51 3.92 13.22
N PRO A 179 -6.74 2.59 13.16
CA PRO A 179 -5.70 1.65 12.77
C PRO A 179 -5.08 2.04 11.43
N GLY A 180 -3.77 1.91 11.35
CA GLY A 180 -3.03 2.42 10.20
C GLY A 180 -1.56 2.09 10.27
N VAL A 181 -0.86 2.42 9.19
CA VAL A 181 0.58 2.22 9.06
C VAL A 181 1.19 3.38 8.32
N ALA A 182 2.34 3.87 8.79
CA ALA A 182 3.18 4.78 8.04
C ALA A 182 4.61 4.22 7.95
N TRP A 183 5.26 4.46 6.82
CA TRP A 183 6.60 3.95 6.56
C TRP A 183 7.49 4.95 5.82
N SER A 184 8.78 4.80 6.09
CA SER A 184 9.87 5.38 5.32
C SER A 184 10.44 4.36 4.32
N PRO A 185 11.38 4.77 3.44
CA PRO A 185 12.00 3.87 2.47
C PRO A 185 12.65 2.65 3.10
N ASP A 186 13.33 2.83 4.24
CA ASP A 186 14.01 1.74 4.94
C ASP A 186 13.00 0.77 5.56
N GLY A 187 11.90 1.30 6.10
CA GLY A 187 10.79 0.50 6.61
C GLY A 187 10.20 -0.39 5.52
N LEU A 188 9.92 0.19 4.35
CA LEU A 188 9.44 -0.57 3.19
C LEU A 188 10.45 -1.62 2.73
N ALA A 189 11.73 -1.27 2.67
CA ALA A 189 12.80 -2.18 2.24
C ALA A 189 12.96 -3.36 3.22
N SER A 190 12.86 -3.13 4.52
CA SER A 190 12.93 -4.19 5.53
C SER A 190 11.84 -5.25 5.38
N LEU A 191 10.65 -4.85 4.92
CA LEU A 191 9.51 -5.74 4.70
C LEU A 191 9.58 -6.43 3.34
N SER A 192 9.84 -5.66 2.28
CA SER A 192 9.77 -6.13 0.89
C SER A 192 11.04 -6.83 0.41
N GLY A 193 12.16 -6.67 1.12
CA GLY A 193 13.45 -7.29 0.79
C GLY A 193 13.86 -7.00 -0.66
N PRO A 194 14.09 -8.04 -1.50
CA PRO A 194 14.54 -7.85 -2.88
C PRO A 194 13.48 -7.18 -3.78
N LEU A 195 12.22 -7.09 -3.34
CA LEU A 195 11.15 -6.43 -4.10
C LEU A 195 11.10 -4.91 -3.89
N ALA A 196 11.87 -4.36 -2.93
CA ALA A 196 11.88 -2.92 -2.63
C ALA A 196 12.09 -2.00 -3.86
N PRO A 197 12.95 -2.34 -4.85
CA PRO A 197 13.12 -1.50 -6.05
C PRO A 197 11.86 -1.40 -6.92
N LEU A 198 10.92 -2.34 -6.82
CA LEU A 198 9.65 -2.31 -7.57
C LEU A 198 8.58 -1.45 -6.89
N LEU A 199 8.80 -1.07 -5.62
CA LEU A 199 7.82 -0.34 -4.80
C LEU A 199 8.19 1.14 -4.64
N GLN A 200 9.05 1.67 -5.49
CA GLN A 200 9.59 3.04 -5.36
C GLN A 200 8.54 4.13 -5.56
N VAL A 201 7.43 3.84 -6.24
CA VAL A 201 6.28 4.77 -6.31
C VAL A 201 5.66 5.00 -4.93
N ALA A 202 5.74 4.01 -4.04
CA ALA A 202 5.21 4.04 -2.69
C ALA A 202 6.32 4.05 -1.63
N ARG A 203 7.45 4.69 -1.94
CA ARG A 203 8.67 4.70 -1.10
C ARG A 203 8.42 5.27 0.30
N TYR A 204 7.59 6.28 0.39
CA TYR A 204 6.99 6.80 1.61
C TYR A 204 5.50 6.50 1.58
N GLY A 205 4.89 6.24 2.72
CA GLY A 205 3.44 6.07 2.74
C GLY A 205 2.81 6.08 4.10
N CYS A 206 1.50 6.27 4.07
CA CYS A 206 0.64 6.34 5.22
C CYS A 206 -0.77 5.86 4.84
N LEU A 207 -1.20 4.73 5.41
CA LEU A 207 -2.45 4.06 5.11
C LEU A 207 -3.27 3.88 6.38
N ASN A 208 -4.58 4.04 6.27
CA ASN A 208 -5.53 3.54 7.25
C ASN A 208 -5.88 2.10 6.88
N LEU A 209 -6.12 1.28 7.88
CA LEU A 209 -6.44 -0.13 7.72
C LEU A 209 -7.82 -0.39 8.34
N GLU A 210 -8.69 -1.02 7.57
CA GLU A 210 -10.02 -1.41 8.02
C GLU A 210 -10.24 -2.89 7.76
N LEU A 211 -10.62 -3.62 8.80
CA LEU A 211 -10.92 -5.05 8.70
C LEU A 211 -12.43 -5.24 8.85
N ASN A 212 -13.08 -5.69 7.78
CA ASN A 212 -14.49 -6.07 7.77
C ASN A 212 -14.61 -7.57 7.42
N GLY A 213 -14.88 -8.39 8.44
CA GLY A 213 -14.87 -9.84 8.30
C GLY A 213 -13.52 -10.36 7.80
N SER A 214 -13.52 -11.03 6.65
CA SER A 214 -12.34 -11.55 5.97
C SER A 214 -11.67 -10.55 5.01
N LYS A 215 -12.20 -9.33 4.88
CA LYS A 215 -11.70 -8.32 3.96
C LYS A 215 -10.93 -7.26 4.72
N LEU A 216 -9.65 -7.09 4.40
CA LEU A 216 -8.83 -5.99 4.88
C LEU A 216 -8.72 -4.95 3.76
N SER A 217 -9.29 -3.76 3.97
CA SER A 217 -9.16 -2.62 3.07
C SER A 217 -8.18 -1.59 3.60
N TRP A 218 -7.58 -0.82 2.69
CA TRP A 218 -6.78 0.34 3.03
C TRP A 218 -7.02 1.51 2.10
N GLN A 219 -6.80 2.69 2.65
CA GLN A 219 -6.78 3.94 1.92
C GLN A 219 -5.75 4.88 2.54
N GLY A 220 -5.04 5.64 1.73
CA GLY A 220 -4.12 6.65 2.22
C GLY A 220 -3.27 7.28 1.15
N MET A 221 -2.10 7.76 1.55
CA MET A 221 -1.20 8.54 0.71
C MET A 221 0.13 7.82 0.62
N VAL A 222 0.69 7.75 -0.58
CA VAL A 222 2.03 7.22 -0.82
C VAL A 222 2.79 8.18 -1.74
N GLY A 223 4.11 8.10 -1.75
CA GLY A 223 4.90 8.91 -2.66
C GLY A 223 6.34 8.47 -2.81
N ARG A 224 6.97 9.00 -3.86
CA ARG A 224 8.40 8.84 -4.16
C ARG A 224 9.26 9.70 -3.24
N ARG A 225 8.70 10.83 -2.82
CA ARG A 225 9.28 11.83 -1.90
C ARG A 225 8.54 11.81 -0.55
N PRO A 226 9.17 12.32 0.53
CA PRO A 226 8.51 12.45 1.83
C PRO A 226 7.17 13.19 1.74
N LEU A 227 6.19 12.81 2.56
CA LEU A 227 4.85 13.43 2.56
C LEU A 227 4.90 14.90 3.04
N GLU A 228 5.92 15.26 3.81
CA GLU A 228 6.19 16.62 4.29
C GLU A 228 6.63 17.56 3.17
N ALA A 229 7.18 17.01 2.07
CA ALA A 229 7.61 17.79 0.92
C ALA A 229 6.46 18.09 -0.06
N ALA A 230 5.25 17.60 0.23
CA ALA A 230 4.07 17.86 -0.59
C ALA A 230 3.64 19.33 -0.47
N PRO A 231 3.28 19.98 -1.59
CA PRO A 231 2.84 21.37 -1.58
C PRO A 231 1.55 21.54 -0.76
N ALA A 232 1.32 22.74 -0.21
CA ALA A 232 0.04 23.05 0.44
C ALA A 232 -1.08 23.04 -0.62
N GLY A 233 -2.19 22.34 -0.35
CA GLY A 233 -3.33 22.29 -1.26
C GLY A 233 -3.30 21.18 -2.32
N VAL A 234 -2.59 20.07 -2.05
CA VAL A 234 -2.68 18.84 -2.87
C VAL A 234 -4.15 18.52 -3.18
N ALA A 235 -4.49 18.48 -4.47
CA ALA A 235 -5.86 18.31 -4.93
C ALA A 235 -6.41 16.94 -4.51
N GLN A 236 -7.72 16.86 -4.29
CA GLN A 236 -8.38 15.57 -4.07
C GLN A 236 -8.14 14.66 -5.28
N PRO A 237 -7.95 13.36 -5.06
CA PRO A 237 -7.74 12.41 -6.14
C PRO A 237 -8.98 12.39 -7.04
N LEU A 238 -8.77 12.27 -8.35
CA LEU A 238 -9.87 12.20 -9.30
C LEU A 238 -10.77 10.98 -8.98
N PRO A 239 -12.10 11.15 -9.01
CA PRO A 239 -13.01 10.03 -8.79
C PRO A 239 -12.80 9.00 -9.90
N ALA A 240 -12.53 7.75 -9.51
CA ALA A 240 -12.51 6.65 -10.48
C ALA A 240 -13.90 6.07 -10.65
N THR A 241 -14.22 5.72 -11.88
CA THR A 241 -15.56 5.29 -12.28
C THR A 241 -15.82 3.81 -11.97
N GLU A 242 -14.80 2.95 -11.97
CA GLU A 242 -15.00 1.49 -11.83
C GLU A 242 -13.85 0.75 -11.11
N GLY A 243 -14.17 -0.43 -10.55
CA GLY A 243 -13.20 -1.39 -10.03
C GLY A 243 -12.59 -2.25 -11.15
N PRO A 244 -11.33 -2.72 -11.03
CA PRO A 244 -10.66 -3.51 -12.02
C PRO A 244 -11.25 -4.92 -12.06
N ASP A 245 -11.33 -5.47 -13.26
CA ASP A 245 -11.78 -6.84 -13.48
C ASP A 245 -10.98 -7.84 -12.63
N PRO A 246 -11.59 -8.93 -12.15
CA PRO A 246 -10.88 -9.98 -11.43
C PRO A 246 -9.68 -10.53 -12.21
N ILE A 247 -8.59 -10.83 -11.50
CA ILE A 247 -7.40 -11.46 -12.10
C ILE A 247 -7.74 -12.87 -12.63
N ALA A 248 -7.28 -13.17 -13.85
CA ALA A 248 -7.58 -14.44 -14.52
C ALA A 248 -7.09 -15.66 -13.71
N SER A 249 -7.72 -16.82 -13.89
CA SER A 249 -7.47 -18.04 -13.10
C SER A 249 -6.02 -18.54 -13.15
N ASN A 250 -5.30 -18.30 -14.25
CA ASN A 250 -3.92 -18.70 -14.46
C ASN A 250 -2.88 -17.60 -14.14
N GLU A 251 -3.32 -16.39 -13.80
CA GLU A 251 -2.48 -15.26 -13.47
C GLU A 251 -2.21 -15.20 -11.95
N LEU A 252 -0.94 -15.00 -11.61
CA LEU A 252 -0.46 -14.85 -10.23
C LEU A 252 -0.35 -13.38 -9.82
N LEU A 253 0.03 -12.52 -10.78
CA LEU A 253 0.23 -11.08 -10.60
C LEU A 253 -0.03 -10.37 -11.93
N THR A 254 -0.78 -9.29 -11.89
CA THR A 254 -1.00 -8.38 -13.00
C THR A 254 -0.73 -6.95 -12.53
N ILE A 255 0.16 -6.25 -13.22
CA ILE A 255 0.50 -4.85 -12.97
C ILE A 255 0.21 -4.07 -14.24
N ARG A 256 -0.64 -3.06 -14.14
CA ARG A 256 -0.93 -2.11 -15.21
C ARG A 256 -0.45 -0.75 -14.77
N GLY A 257 0.30 -0.07 -15.63
CA GLY A 257 0.91 1.23 -15.32
C GLY A 257 0.89 2.18 -16.52
N ARG A 258 0.89 3.48 -16.25
CA ARG A 258 1.02 4.53 -17.29
C ARG A 258 2.44 4.74 -17.77
N ALA A 259 3.41 4.47 -16.91
CA ALA A 259 4.82 4.68 -17.18
C ALA A 259 5.61 3.48 -16.66
N LEU A 260 6.34 2.79 -17.54
CA LEU A 260 7.20 1.65 -17.15
C LEU A 260 8.29 2.06 -16.14
N GLY A 261 8.64 3.35 -16.10
CA GLY A 261 9.52 3.95 -15.10
C GLY A 261 9.00 3.79 -13.66
N ASP A 262 7.69 3.62 -13.46
CA ASP A 262 7.10 3.35 -12.15
C ASP A 262 7.58 2.01 -11.57
N LEU A 263 7.85 1.04 -12.44
CA LEU A 263 8.31 -0.30 -12.07
C LEU A 263 9.83 -0.43 -12.20
N LEU A 264 10.39 0.04 -13.31
CA LEU A 264 11.78 -0.19 -13.69
C LEU A 264 12.68 1.02 -13.49
N GLY A 265 12.17 2.19 -13.10
CA GLY A 265 12.94 3.43 -13.02
C GLY A 265 14.14 3.32 -12.08
N ALA A 266 14.00 2.60 -10.96
CA ALA A 266 15.09 2.35 -10.03
C ALA A 266 16.15 1.38 -10.55
N LEU A 267 15.79 0.50 -11.49
CA LEU A 267 16.74 -0.40 -12.16
C LEU A 267 17.43 0.36 -13.31
N LEU A 268 16.66 1.09 -14.11
CA LEU A 268 17.15 1.85 -15.26
C LEU A 268 17.99 3.08 -14.87
N SER A 269 17.90 3.56 -13.63
CA SER A 269 18.65 4.72 -13.13
C SER A 269 20.01 4.38 -12.51
N ARG A 270 20.32 3.10 -12.26
CA ARG A 270 21.61 2.71 -11.65
C ARG A 270 22.73 2.73 -12.69
N LYS A 271 23.81 3.48 -12.42
CA LYS A 271 24.97 3.60 -13.32
C LYS A 271 25.53 2.25 -13.78
N ILE A 272 25.67 1.30 -12.84
CA ILE A 272 26.17 -0.07 -13.11
C ILE A 272 25.29 -0.86 -14.10
N ILE A 273 24.02 -0.49 -14.24
CA ILE A 273 23.09 -1.07 -15.22
C ILE A 273 23.11 -0.25 -16.52
N GLN A 274 23.21 1.07 -16.43
CA GLN A 274 23.19 1.96 -17.59
C GLN A 274 24.36 1.74 -18.55
N GLU A 275 25.58 1.56 -18.02
CA GLU A 275 26.77 1.37 -18.84
C GLU A 275 26.66 0.13 -19.75
N PRO A 276 26.34 -1.09 -19.24
CA PRO A 276 26.07 -2.24 -20.10
C PRO A 276 24.91 -2.04 -21.06
N LEU A 277 23.82 -1.38 -20.63
CA LEU A 277 22.67 -1.12 -21.51
C LEU A 277 23.06 -0.29 -22.74
N GLU A 278 23.94 0.68 -22.58
CA GLU A 278 24.43 1.49 -23.71
C GLU A 278 25.48 0.76 -24.53
N ALA A 279 26.52 0.22 -23.88
CA ALA A 279 27.66 -0.37 -24.54
C ALA A 279 27.29 -1.66 -25.28
N ASP A 280 26.60 -2.57 -24.60
CA ASP A 280 26.34 -3.93 -25.07
C ASP A 280 24.99 -4.10 -25.78
N PHE A 281 23.97 -3.36 -25.33
CA PHE A 281 22.60 -3.51 -25.83
C PHE A 281 22.14 -2.33 -26.68
N LYS A 282 23.00 -1.32 -26.91
CA LYS A 282 22.72 -0.11 -27.69
C LYS A 282 21.44 0.61 -27.25
N LEU A 283 21.05 0.46 -25.99
CA LEU A 283 19.87 1.08 -25.40
C LEU A 283 20.28 2.44 -24.82
N LYS A 284 20.48 3.43 -25.70
CA LYS A 284 20.93 4.79 -25.38
C LYS A 284 19.98 5.52 -24.43
N SER A 285 20.47 6.56 -23.75
CA SER A 285 19.73 7.36 -22.77
C SER A 285 18.36 7.85 -23.29
N ASP A 286 18.28 8.30 -24.54
CA ASP A 286 17.01 8.74 -25.15
C ASP A 286 15.98 7.61 -25.28
N LEU A 287 16.41 6.41 -25.68
CA LEU A 287 15.53 5.24 -25.75
C LEU A 287 15.08 4.81 -24.35
N ARG A 288 15.97 4.84 -23.36
CA ARG A 288 15.61 4.53 -21.96
C ARG A 288 14.58 5.52 -21.42
N ARG A 289 14.77 6.81 -21.67
CA ARG A 289 13.84 7.87 -21.26
C ARG A 289 12.46 7.68 -21.91
N ILE A 290 12.44 7.36 -23.21
CA ILE A 290 11.18 7.06 -23.91
C ILE A 290 10.53 5.82 -23.34
N LEU A 291 11.27 4.72 -23.14
CA LEU A 291 10.75 3.48 -22.58
C LEU A 291 10.11 3.69 -21.21
N ALA A 292 10.74 4.51 -20.37
CA ALA A 292 10.26 4.79 -19.02
C ALA A 292 8.88 5.49 -19.00
N THR A 293 8.51 6.22 -20.05
CA THR A 293 7.22 6.93 -20.13
C THR A 293 6.12 6.11 -20.81
N GLN A 294 6.41 4.88 -21.24
CA GLN A 294 5.44 4.09 -21.99
C GLN A 294 4.45 3.39 -21.05
N PRO A 295 3.16 3.33 -21.42
CA PRO A 295 2.19 2.52 -20.70
C PRO A 295 2.53 1.04 -20.85
N PHE A 296 2.19 0.26 -19.85
CA PHE A 296 2.51 -1.16 -19.84
C PHE A 296 1.45 -2.00 -19.11
N GLU A 297 1.41 -3.27 -19.49
CA GLU A 297 0.81 -4.34 -18.72
C GLU A 297 1.86 -5.43 -18.52
N LEU A 298 2.04 -5.84 -17.27
CA LEU A 298 2.89 -6.94 -16.86
C LEU A 298 2.01 -8.02 -16.26
N GLN A 299 2.19 -9.25 -16.72
CA GLN A 299 1.50 -10.42 -16.20
C GLN A 299 2.51 -11.50 -15.81
N LEU A 300 2.35 -12.04 -14.62
CA LEU A 300 3.05 -13.23 -14.16
C LEU A 300 2.08 -14.39 -14.15
N ARG A 301 2.32 -15.39 -14.99
CA ARG A 301 1.43 -16.56 -15.15
C ARG A 301 2.06 -17.79 -14.54
N SER A 302 1.25 -18.62 -13.89
CA SER A 302 1.70 -19.92 -13.39
C SER A 302 1.99 -20.85 -14.56
N LEU A 303 3.11 -21.56 -14.51
CA LEU A 303 3.38 -22.70 -15.40
C LEU A 303 3.07 -24.01 -14.65
N GLY A 304 2.48 -24.96 -15.38
CA GLY A 304 2.11 -26.29 -14.85
C GLY A 304 3.27 -27.29 -14.85
N GLY A 305 4.38 -26.98 -15.51
CA GLY A 305 5.55 -27.85 -15.62
C GLY A 305 6.65 -27.22 -16.48
N GLY A 306 7.73 -27.96 -16.69
CA GLY A 306 8.93 -27.49 -17.39
C GLY A 306 9.97 -26.85 -16.47
N PRO A 307 11.04 -26.28 -17.04
CA PRO A 307 12.19 -25.78 -16.27
C PRO A 307 11.93 -24.44 -15.55
N PHE A 308 10.73 -23.88 -15.69
CA PHE A 308 10.34 -22.58 -15.14
C PHE A 308 9.04 -22.71 -14.32
N GLN A 309 8.97 -22.02 -13.19
CA GLN A 309 7.80 -22.08 -12.30
C GLN A 309 6.68 -21.11 -12.70
N ALA A 310 7.06 -20.04 -13.42
CA ALA A 310 6.18 -18.98 -13.90
C ALA A 310 6.75 -18.34 -15.16
N ALA A 311 5.86 -17.72 -15.93
CA ALA A 311 6.18 -16.96 -17.12
C ALA A 311 5.84 -15.48 -16.93
N LEU A 312 6.69 -14.60 -17.45
CA LEU A 312 6.48 -13.16 -17.45
C LEU A 312 6.09 -12.71 -18.85
N LEU A 313 4.97 -11.99 -18.97
CA LEU A 313 4.56 -11.31 -20.18
C LEU A 313 4.52 -9.81 -19.90
N ILE A 314 5.16 -9.03 -20.77
CA ILE A 314 5.08 -7.58 -20.74
C ILE A 314 4.56 -7.12 -22.09
N GLN A 315 3.50 -6.32 -22.08
CA GLN A 315 3.08 -5.55 -23.24
C GLN A 315 3.29 -4.07 -22.97
N THR A 316 3.87 -3.36 -23.92
CA THR A 316 4.08 -1.91 -23.84
C THR A 316 4.01 -1.29 -25.23
N ARG A 317 4.14 0.03 -25.34
CA ARG A 317 4.29 0.73 -26.61
C ARG A 317 5.75 1.13 -26.77
N LEU A 318 6.37 0.79 -27.90
CA LEU A 318 7.70 1.27 -28.27
C LEU A 318 7.54 2.36 -29.32
N ALA A 319 7.48 3.61 -28.86
CA ALA A 319 7.32 4.78 -29.73
C ALA A 319 8.41 4.85 -30.80
N GLY A 320 8.05 5.22 -32.03
CA GLY A 320 8.94 5.23 -33.19
C GLY A 320 9.09 3.88 -33.91
N GLY A 321 8.47 2.80 -33.41
CA GLY A 321 8.34 1.54 -34.12
C GLY A 321 9.66 0.81 -34.41
N GLN A 322 9.62 -0.21 -35.26
CA GLN A 322 10.75 -1.13 -35.48
C GLN A 322 12.04 -0.43 -35.92
N ALA A 323 11.96 0.62 -36.75
CA ALA A 323 13.14 1.33 -37.24
C ALA A 323 13.95 1.97 -36.10
N ARG A 324 13.28 2.59 -35.12
CA ARG A 324 13.94 3.26 -34.00
C ARG A 324 14.61 2.28 -33.04
N TRP A 325 14.03 1.11 -32.86
CA TRP A 325 14.47 0.09 -31.88
C TRP A 325 15.32 -1.02 -32.51
N GLY A 326 15.52 -1.00 -33.83
CA GLY A 326 16.16 -2.08 -34.59
C GLY A 326 17.58 -2.37 -34.15
N GLU A 327 18.41 -1.34 -33.94
CA GLU A 327 19.80 -1.50 -33.49
C GLU A 327 19.88 -2.20 -32.13
N SER A 328 19.06 -1.75 -31.16
CA SER A 328 19.04 -2.35 -29.82
C SER A 328 18.52 -3.79 -29.84
N LEU A 329 17.46 -4.07 -30.60
CA LEU A 329 16.92 -5.44 -30.73
C LEU A 329 17.90 -6.38 -31.45
N ALA A 330 18.66 -5.87 -32.43
CA ALA A 330 19.72 -6.63 -33.09
C ALA A 330 20.87 -6.95 -32.12
N ALA A 331 21.32 -5.96 -31.33
CA ALA A 331 22.34 -6.16 -30.31
C ALA A 331 21.90 -7.18 -29.24
N ILE A 332 20.66 -7.07 -28.74
CA ILE A 332 20.07 -8.05 -27.82
C ILE A 332 20.06 -9.45 -28.44
N ARG A 333 19.62 -9.58 -29.70
CA ARG A 333 19.63 -10.86 -30.42
C ARG A 333 21.04 -11.46 -30.46
N THR A 334 22.05 -10.70 -30.87
CA THR A 334 23.43 -11.17 -30.93
C THR A 334 23.91 -11.67 -29.57
N ARG A 335 23.70 -10.88 -28.50
CA ARG A 335 24.09 -11.29 -27.14
C ARG A 335 23.39 -12.55 -26.65
N LEU A 336 22.14 -12.79 -27.06
CA LEU A 336 21.43 -14.02 -26.71
C LEU A 336 21.95 -15.23 -27.49
N LEU A 337 22.31 -15.05 -28.76
CA LEU A 337 22.97 -16.10 -29.56
C LEU A 337 24.36 -16.44 -29.00
N ASP A 338 25.15 -15.44 -28.60
CA ASP A 338 26.47 -15.62 -27.99
C ASP A 338 26.39 -16.42 -26.68
N ARG A 339 25.24 -16.41 -26.00
CA ARG A 339 24.94 -17.23 -24.81
C ARG A 339 24.49 -18.65 -25.13
N GLY A 340 24.51 -19.06 -26.39
CA GLY A 340 24.16 -20.41 -26.84
C GLY A 340 22.65 -20.64 -27.02
N LEU A 341 21.83 -19.59 -27.06
CA LEU A 341 20.40 -19.73 -27.32
C LEU A 341 20.11 -19.87 -28.82
N ASN A 342 19.16 -20.75 -29.15
CA ASN A 342 18.69 -20.90 -30.53
C ASN A 342 17.57 -19.91 -30.82
N ALA A 343 17.74 -19.12 -31.86
CA ALA A 343 16.75 -18.14 -32.29
C ALA A 343 15.92 -18.64 -33.47
N SER A 344 14.61 -18.37 -33.43
CA SER A 344 13.66 -18.64 -34.51
C SER A 344 12.80 -17.42 -34.75
N THR A 345 12.44 -17.16 -36.01
CA THR A 345 11.49 -16.09 -36.34
C THR A 345 10.07 -16.54 -35.98
N LEU A 346 9.27 -15.59 -35.51
CA LEU A 346 7.85 -15.81 -35.29
C LEU A 346 7.05 -15.39 -36.53
N SER A 347 5.77 -15.78 -36.61
CA SER A 347 4.86 -15.22 -37.61
C SER A 347 4.71 -13.71 -37.36
N GLY A 348 5.25 -12.89 -38.27
CA GLY A 348 5.33 -11.43 -38.11
C GLY A 348 6.68 -10.94 -37.55
N PRO A 349 6.86 -9.62 -37.34
CA PRO A 349 8.11 -9.04 -36.86
C PRO A 349 8.37 -9.42 -35.39
N GLY A 350 9.09 -10.52 -35.17
CA GLY A 350 9.42 -11.03 -33.84
C GLY A 350 10.41 -12.19 -33.85
N MET A 351 10.99 -12.44 -32.68
CA MET A 351 11.99 -13.48 -32.43
C MET A 351 11.60 -14.31 -31.22
N LEU A 352 11.89 -15.60 -31.28
CA LEU A 352 11.72 -16.56 -30.19
C LEU A 352 13.05 -17.26 -29.92
N PHE A 353 13.40 -17.38 -28.64
CA PHE A 353 14.62 -18.01 -28.17
C PHE A 353 14.31 -19.28 -27.40
N ARG A 354 15.08 -20.33 -27.67
CA ARG A 354 15.04 -21.62 -26.99
C ARG A 354 16.43 -21.95 -26.45
N ASP A 355 16.46 -22.62 -25.30
CA ASP A 355 17.69 -23.12 -24.69
C ASP A 355 17.90 -24.58 -25.11
N PRO A 356 18.91 -24.88 -25.96
CA PRO A 356 19.20 -26.24 -26.38
C PRO A 356 19.57 -27.17 -25.22
N LEU A 357 20.14 -26.63 -24.14
CA LEU A 357 20.55 -27.38 -22.96
C LEU A 357 19.39 -27.77 -22.04
N ARG A 358 18.19 -27.24 -22.31
CA ARG A 358 16.95 -27.51 -21.56
C ARG A 358 15.88 -28.10 -22.48
N ASP A 359 16.23 -29.10 -23.27
CA ASP A 359 15.32 -29.78 -24.21
C ASP A 359 14.62 -28.82 -25.19
N GLY A 360 15.31 -27.73 -25.57
CA GLY A 360 14.72 -26.70 -26.44
C GLY A 360 13.61 -25.89 -25.77
N ALA A 361 13.59 -25.81 -24.43
CA ALA A 361 12.62 -25.03 -23.69
C ALA A 361 12.63 -23.56 -24.14
N VAL A 362 11.43 -22.97 -24.25
CA VAL A 362 11.28 -21.56 -24.58
C VAL A 362 11.76 -20.71 -23.41
N VAL A 363 12.82 -19.93 -23.64
CA VAL A 363 13.36 -19.01 -22.62
C VAL A 363 12.77 -17.62 -22.73
N GLY A 364 12.27 -17.25 -23.91
CA GLY A 364 11.63 -15.96 -24.12
C GLY A 364 11.61 -15.54 -25.58
N GLY A 365 11.16 -14.32 -25.82
CA GLY A 365 11.10 -13.74 -27.14
C GLY A 365 10.35 -12.43 -27.14
N TRP A 366 10.36 -11.76 -28.28
CA TRP A 366 9.62 -10.52 -28.46
C TRP A 366 8.95 -10.45 -29.82
N ARG A 367 7.90 -9.64 -29.93
CA ARG A 367 7.26 -9.34 -31.21
C ARG A 367 6.56 -7.99 -31.20
N TRP A 368 6.42 -7.41 -32.38
CA TRP A 368 5.49 -6.29 -32.58
C TRP A 368 4.09 -6.83 -32.86
N LEU A 369 3.10 -6.23 -32.21
CA LEU A 369 1.70 -6.64 -32.29
C LEU A 369 0.93 -5.84 -33.34
N ASN A 370 1.35 -4.60 -33.59
CA ASN A 370 0.70 -3.72 -34.55
C ASN A 370 1.65 -2.64 -35.08
N LYS A 371 1.20 -1.92 -36.12
CA LYS A 371 1.98 -0.83 -36.75
C LYS A 371 2.11 0.40 -35.84
N GLN A 372 1.23 0.54 -34.85
CA GLN A 372 1.23 1.60 -33.84
C GLN A 372 2.32 1.42 -32.77
N GLY A 373 3.18 0.41 -32.92
CA GLY A 373 4.35 0.21 -32.07
C GLY A 373 4.06 -0.56 -30.79
N GLN A 374 2.92 -1.25 -30.67
CA GLN A 374 2.69 -2.13 -29.53
C GLN A 374 3.61 -3.34 -29.60
N PHE A 375 4.25 -3.65 -28.49
CA PHE A 375 5.34 -4.61 -28.37
C PHE A 375 5.04 -5.56 -27.24
N SER A 376 5.25 -6.86 -27.48
CA SER A 376 5.14 -7.89 -26.46
C SER A 376 6.49 -8.58 -26.24
N LEU A 377 6.86 -8.72 -24.98
CA LEU A 377 8.01 -9.48 -24.50
C LEU A 377 7.51 -10.65 -23.65
N GLY A 378 8.04 -11.85 -23.90
CA GLY A 378 7.84 -13.03 -23.07
C GLY A 378 9.16 -13.50 -22.46
N VAL A 379 9.13 -13.89 -21.19
CA VAL A 379 10.23 -14.58 -20.48
C VAL A 379 9.69 -15.90 -19.93
N ALA A 380 10.42 -16.99 -20.17
CA ALA A 380 9.96 -18.37 -19.97
C ALA A 380 8.66 -18.72 -20.74
N THR A 381 8.33 -17.93 -21.77
CA THR A 381 7.16 -18.11 -22.63
C THR A 381 7.33 -17.37 -23.95
N GLN A 382 6.47 -17.67 -24.92
CA GLN A 382 6.39 -16.93 -26.17
C GLN A 382 5.72 -15.56 -25.93
N PRO A 383 6.10 -14.50 -26.66
CA PRO A 383 5.40 -13.22 -26.60
C PRO A 383 3.94 -13.38 -27.06
N ALA A 384 3.04 -12.63 -26.43
CA ALA A 384 1.60 -12.71 -26.69
C ALA A 384 1.29 -12.43 -28.17
N LEU A 385 0.24 -13.06 -28.71
CA LEU A 385 -0.22 -12.84 -30.09
C LEU A 385 -1.20 -11.66 -30.18
N ALA A 386 -2.07 -11.51 -29.18
CA ALA A 386 -3.10 -10.49 -29.16
C ALA A 386 -2.65 -9.26 -28.36
N PRO A 387 -2.87 -8.04 -28.88
CA PRO A 387 -2.66 -6.83 -28.12
C PRO A 387 -3.66 -6.74 -26.98
N VAL A 388 -3.18 -6.42 -25.77
CA VAL A 388 -4.06 -5.99 -24.68
C VAL A 388 -4.32 -4.49 -24.80
N PRO A 389 -5.52 -4.01 -24.48
CA PRO A 389 -5.75 -2.58 -24.35
C PRO A 389 -4.86 -2.02 -23.24
N LEU A 390 -3.96 -1.08 -23.58
CA LEU A 390 -3.18 -0.34 -22.59
C LEU A 390 -4.05 0.81 -22.05
N VAL A 391 -5.23 0.44 -21.48
CA VAL A 391 -6.38 1.31 -21.13
C VAL A 391 -5.98 2.52 -20.29
N MET A 392 -4.98 2.36 -19.42
CA MET A 392 -4.55 3.46 -18.56
C MET A 392 -3.89 4.60 -19.33
N ALA A 393 -3.56 4.46 -20.62
CA ALA A 393 -3.17 5.59 -21.45
C ALA A 393 -4.25 6.70 -21.47
N ASP A 394 -5.53 6.33 -21.40
CA ASP A 394 -6.65 7.26 -21.56
C ASP A 394 -7.28 7.70 -20.23
N ASP A 395 -7.33 6.83 -19.21
CA ASP A 395 -7.94 7.16 -17.90
C ASP A 395 -6.98 7.90 -16.94
N LYS A 396 -7.10 9.23 -16.89
CA LYS A 396 -6.26 10.10 -16.04
C LYS A 396 -6.41 9.88 -14.53
N ALA A 397 -7.43 9.16 -14.09
CA ALA A 397 -7.68 8.96 -12.67
C ALA A 397 -6.77 7.90 -12.03
N VAL A 398 -6.17 6.98 -12.80
CA VAL A 398 -5.40 5.84 -12.26
C VAL A 398 -4.01 5.74 -12.89
N SER A 399 -2.97 5.74 -12.04
CA SER A 399 -1.56 5.66 -12.46
C SER A 399 -1.02 4.22 -12.45
N LEU A 400 -1.44 3.43 -11.47
CA LEU A 400 -0.96 2.05 -11.28
C LEU A 400 -2.10 1.19 -10.71
N VAL A 401 -2.28 -0.01 -11.27
CA VAL A 401 -3.13 -1.05 -10.71
C VAL A 401 -2.31 -2.31 -10.53
N VAL A 402 -2.35 -2.88 -9.33
CA VAL A 402 -1.71 -4.15 -8.99
C VAL A 402 -2.78 -5.12 -8.54
N GLN A 403 -2.80 -6.29 -9.14
CA GLN A 403 -3.67 -7.41 -8.76
C GLN A 403 -2.81 -8.63 -8.55
N ALA A 404 -3.00 -9.37 -7.46
CA ALA A 404 -2.18 -10.54 -7.18
C ALA A 404 -2.95 -11.62 -6.42
N ARG A 405 -2.36 -12.82 -6.40
CA ARG A 405 -2.77 -13.96 -5.58
C ARG A 405 -1.64 -14.33 -4.63
N PRO A 406 -1.53 -13.65 -3.47
CA PRO A 406 -0.37 -13.77 -2.59
C PRO A 406 -0.09 -15.19 -2.09
N SER A 407 -1.12 -15.93 -1.71
CA SER A 407 -0.99 -17.35 -1.29
C SER A 407 -0.38 -18.22 -2.39
N LEU A 408 -0.80 -18.05 -3.65
CA LEU A 408 -0.23 -18.78 -4.78
C LEU A 408 1.21 -18.33 -5.08
N LEU A 409 1.50 -17.03 -5.03
CA LEU A 409 2.87 -16.52 -5.16
C LEU A 409 3.79 -17.11 -4.09
N ARG A 410 3.32 -17.19 -2.84
CA ARG A 410 4.06 -17.82 -1.74
C ARG A 410 4.26 -19.32 -1.97
N SER A 411 3.22 -20.04 -2.40
CA SER A 411 3.32 -21.49 -2.67
C SER A 411 4.38 -21.83 -3.73
N LYS A 412 4.62 -20.89 -4.65
CA LYS A 412 5.65 -20.98 -5.70
C LYS A 412 6.97 -20.29 -5.33
N GLN A 413 7.13 -19.83 -4.10
CA GLN A 413 8.33 -19.11 -3.64
C GLN A 413 8.64 -17.84 -4.46
N LEU A 414 7.64 -17.25 -5.10
CA LEU A 414 7.74 -16.01 -5.90
C LEU A 414 7.43 -14.75 -5.07
N LEU A 415 7.00 -14.92 -3.82
CA LEU A 415 6.81 -13.84 -2.86
C LEU A 415 7.98 -13.82 -1.86
N ALA A 416 9.06 -13.13 -2.23
CA ALA A 416 10.21 -12.91 -1.37
C ALA A 416 9.96 -11.78 -0.35
N GLY A 417 10.77 -11.73 0.71
CA GLY A 417 10.67 -10.73 1.78
C GLY A 417 9.98 -11.26 3.04
N ARG A 418 9.76 -10.37 4.02
CA ARG A 418 9.15 -10.69 5.32
C ARG A 418 7.75 -10.09 5.42
N TRP A 419 6.90 -10.49 4.48
CA TRP A 419 5.53 -10.00 4.42
C TRP A 419 4.68 -10.54 5.58
N PRO A 420 3.73 -9.74 6.13
CA PRO A 420 2.85 -10.19 7.19
C PRO A 420 2.01 -11.40 6.78
N PRO A 421 1.63 -12.29 7.74
CA PRO A 421 0.78 -13.44 7.47
C PRO A 421 -0.50 -13.08 6.73
N ALA A 422 -1.15 -11.98 7.10
CA ALA A 422 -2.35 -11.46 6.44
C ALA A 422 -2.15 -11.35 4.92
N LEU A 423 -1.05 -10.74 4.46
CA LEU A 423 -0.74 -10.62 3.06
C LEU A 423 -0.40 -11.98 2.45
N THR A 424 0.49 -12.74 3.07
CA THR A 424 1.00 -13.99 2.46
C THR A 424 -0.03 -15.11 2.35
N LEU A 425 -1.10 -15.07 3.16
CA LEU A 425 -2.17 -16.08 3.19
C LEU A 425 -3.42 -15.62 2.44
N ALA A 426 -3.41 -14.40 1.89
CA ALA A 426 -4.55 -13.87 1.17
C ALA A 426 -4.78 -14.61 -0.16
N SER A 427 -6.05 -14.77 -0.52
CA SER A 427 -6.46 -15.33 -1.81
C SER A 427 -6.38 -14.29 -2.93
N SER A 428 -6.64 -13.03 -2.61
CA SER A 428 -6.53 -11.91 -3.57
C SER A 428 -6.00 -10.64 -2.91
N LEU A 429 -5.31 -9.85 -3.73
CA LEU A 429 -4.81 -8.51 -3.44
C LEU A 429 -5.17 -7.61 -4.62
N VAL A 430 -5.75 -6.44 -4.35
CA VAL A 430 -5.94 -5.38 -5.35
C VAL A 430 -5.47 -4.05 -4.75
N THR A 431 -4.57 -3.37 -5.44
CA THR A 431 -4.07 -2.03 -5.06
C THR A 431 -4.15 -1.10 -6.25
N ARG A 432 -4.52 0.16 -6.01
CA ARG A 432 -4.57 1.22 -7.01
C ARG A 432 -3.89 2.47 -6.50
N LEU A 433 -3.16 3.12 -7.39
CA LEU A 433 -2.56 4.42 -7.15
C LEU A 433 -3.22 5.47 -8.04
N ARG A 434 -3.75 6.53 -7.43
CA ARG A 434 -4.30 7.69 -8.13
C ARG A 434 -3.43 8.90 -7.86
N PRO A 435 -2.97 9.62 -8.88
CA PRO A 435 -2.15 10.81 -8.67
C PRO A 435 -3.00 11.92 -8.03
N PHE A 436 -2.39 12.68 -7.11
CA PHE A 436 -3.04 13.88 -6.57
C PHE A 436 -2.85 15.13 -7.46
N SER A 437 -2.28 14.96 -8.66
CA SER A 437 -2.01 16.01 -9.63
C SER A 437 -2.63 15.65 -10.98
N SER A 438 -3.11 16.67 -11.69
CA SER A 438 -3.55 16.54 -13.09
C SER A 438 -2.38 16.45 -14.07
N ASP A 439 -1.21 16.98 -13.69
CA ASP A 439 0.06 16.76 -14.39
C ASP A 439 0.70 15.48 -13.87
N LEU A 440 0.82 14.52 -14.79
CA LEU A 440 1.09 13.11 -14.54
C LEU A 440 2.56 12.75 -14.77
N ALA A 441 3.28 13.57 -15.53
CA ALA A 441 4.68 13.32 -15.85
C ALA A 441 5.58 13.41 -14.59
N ASP A 442 5.16 14.22 -13.62
CA ASP A 442 5.90 14.53 -12.39
C ASP A 442 5.10 14.25 -11.11
N ALA A 443 4.11 13.34 -11.17
CA ALA A 443 3.33 12.98 -9.99
C ALA A 443 4.21 12.24 -8.97
N ASP A 444 4.56 12.92 -7.88
CA ASP A 444 5.38 12.35 -6.80
C ASP A 444 4.56 11.71 -5.68
N TRP A 445 3.28 12.08 -5.56
CA TRP A 445 2.37 11.60 -4.52
C TRP A 445 1.06 11.08 -5.11
N PHE A 446 0.57 10.02 -4.48
CA PHE A 446 -0.59 9.26 -4.94
C PHE A 446 -1.50 8.93 -3.77
N GLU A 447 -2.80 8.98 -4.00
CA GLU A 447 -3.74 8.22 -3.19
C GLU A 447 -3.53 6.74 -3.46
N CYS A 448 -3.35 5.96 -2.41
CA CYS A 448 -3.29 4.50 -2.46
C CYS A 448 -4.56 3.93 -1.86
N GLN A 449 -5.27 3.11 -2.63
CA GLN A 449 -6.45 2.37 -2.18
C GLN A 449 -6.27 0.91 -2.51
N GLY A 450 -6.80 0.04 -1.67
CA GLY A 450 -6.79 -1.37 -1.98
C GLY A 450 -7.52 -2.24 -0.98
N GLU A 451 -7.53 -3.52 -1.31
CA GLU A 451 -8.17 -4.54 -0.53
C GLU A 451 -7.44 -5.87 -0.66
N LEU A 452 -7.55 -6.65 0.40
CA LEU A 452 -6.96 -7.96 0.55
C LEU A 452 -8.06 -8.88 1.08
N GLN A 453 -8.31 -9.95 0.34
CA GLN A 453 -9.21 -11.00 0.77
C GLN A 453 -8.40 -12.04 1.54
N LEU A 454 -8.60 -12.10 2.86
CA LEU A 454 -8.01 -13.13 3.69
C LEU A 454 -8.62 -14.47 3.30
N GLY A 455 -7.77 -15.46 3.03
CA GLY A 455 -8.25 -16.84 2.86
C GLY A 455 -8.96 -17.28 4.13
N GLY A 456 -10.07 -18.03 3.99
CA GLY A 456 -10.62 -18.80 5.10
C GLY A 456 -9.51 -19.63 5.73
N GLN A 457 -9.58 -19.85 7.06
CA GLN A 457 -8.54 -20.56 7.80
C GLN A 457 -8.11 -21.85 7.07
N PRO A 458 -6.80 -22.19 7.12
CA PRO A 458 -6.28 -23.41 6.51
C PRO A 458 -7.01 -24.67 6.97
#